data_AF-A0A1R3VGS7-F1
#
_entry.id   AF-A0A1R3VGS7-F1
#
_cell.length_a   1.000
_cell.length_b   1.000
_cell.length_c   1.000
_cell.angle_alpha   90.00
_cell.angle_beta   90.00
_cell.angle_gamma   90.00
#
_symmetry.space_group_name_H-M   'P 1'
#
loop_
_entity.id
_entity.type
_entity.pdbx_description
1 polymer ?
#
loop_
_entity_poly.entity_id
_entity_poly.type
_entity_poly.pdbx_seq_one_letter_code
_entity_poly.pdbx_strand_id
1 'polypeptide(L)'
;MRGLIVSLAALFACSSLAQAGGDAVSGKKIMLKCQVCHGKDGIAKLPEAPNIAGQKEAYLVKALMAFKAGERKNEQMTVVTKGLSDEDIADVAAYYSSIKVTVQVPP
;
A
#
# COMPACT_ATOMS: atom_id res chain seq x y z
N MET A 1 49.17 -5.45 -35.78
CA MET A 1 48.49 -4.14 -35.88
C MET A 1 47.00 -4.40 -36.14
N ARG A 2 46.14 -3.92 -35.21
CA ARG A 2 44.78 -3.41 -35.41
C ARG A 2 43.84 -4.23 -36.33
N GLY A 3 42.72 -4.79 -35.88
CA GLY A 3 41.96 -4.65 -34.65
C GLY A 3 40.58 -5.23 -34.94
N LEU A 4 40.15 -6.23 -34.16
CA LEU A 4 38.79 -6.76 -34.21
C LEU A 4 37.82 -5.64 -33.79
N ILE A 5 36.94 -5.23 -34.69
CA ILE A 5 35.75 -4.46 -34.36
C ILE A 5 34.72 -5.47 -33.86
N VAL A 6 34.73 -5.73 -32.55
CA VAL A 6 33.63 -6.43 -31.88
C VAL A 6 32.59 -5.36 -31.55
N SER A 7 31.48 -5.41 -32.28
CA SER A 7 30.31 -4.57 -32.07
C SER A 7 29.87 -4.61 -30.60
N LEU A 8 29.89 -3.45 -29.96
CA LEU A 8 29.45 -3.20 -28.59
C LEU A 8 27.92 -3.33 -28.52
N ALA A 9 27.43 -4.55 -28.43
CA ALA A 9 26.03 -4.84 -28.16
C ALA A 9 25.93 -5.61 -26.84
N ALA A 10 25.93 -4.91 -25.71
CA ALA A 10 25.41 -5.46 -24.45
C ALA A 10 25.28 -4.37 -23.37
N LEU A 11 24.18 -4.47 -22.60
CA LEU A 11 23.96 -3.92 -21.26
C LEU A 11 23.39 -2.51 -21.13
N PHE A 12 22.20 -2.28 -21.69
CA PHE A 12 21.17 -1.54 -20.96
C PHE A 12 20.43 -2.52 -20.02
N ALA A 13 21.15 -3.03 -19.01
CA ALA A 13 20.50 -3.61 -17.84
C ALA A 13 20.25 -2.45 -16.87
N CYS A 14 19.24 -1.61 -17.19
CA CYS A 14 18.70 -0.72 -16.17
C CYS A 14 18.11 -1.61 -15.09
N SER A 15 18.83 -1.69 -13.99
CA SER A 15 18.45 -2.29 -12.74
C SER A 15 17.01 -1.91 -12.42
N SER A 16 16.11 -2.89 -12.43
CA SER A 16 14.87 -2.80 -11.68
C SER A 16 15.28 -2.74 -10.21
N LEU A 17 15.56 -1.54 -9.71
CA LEU A 17 15.55 -1.29 -8.28
C LEU A 17 14.17 -1.75 -7.83
N ALA A 18 14.15 -2.84 -7.07
CA ALA A 18 12.95 -3.34 -6.43
C ALA A 18 12.24 -2.14 -5.80
N GLN A 19 11.05 -1.82 -6.31
CA GLN A 19 10.17 -0.88 -5.67
C GLN A 19 9.75 -1.57 -4.36
N ALA A 20 10.46 -1.30 -3.27
CA ALA A 20 10.30 -1.98 -1.98
C ALA A 20 9.04 -1.52 -1.22
N GLY A 21 8.10 -0.84 -1.88
CA GLY A 21 6.85 -0.32 -1.34
C GLY A 21 5.76 -0.29 -2.42
N GLY A 22 4.51 -0.18 -2.00
CA GLY A 22 3.38 -0.15 -2.94
C GLY A 22 3.32 1.12 -3.80
N ASP A 23 2.56 1.08 -4.89
CA ASP A 23 2.21 2.25 -5.68
C ASP A 23 0.95 2.93 -5.12
N ALA A 24 1.13 4.07 -4.48
CA ALA A 24 0.03 4.87 -3.93
C ALA A 24 -0.97 5.33 -5.02
N VAL A 25 -0.54 5.51 -6.27
CA VAL A 25 -1.44 5.92 -7.38
C VAL A 25 -2.41 4.78 -7.70
N SER A 26 -1.89 3.56 -7.81
CA SER A 26 -2.70 2.35 -7.98
C SER A 26 -3.56 2.08 -6.74
N GLY A 27 -3.01 2.27 -5.55
CA GLY A 27 -3.70 2.12 -4.26
C GLY A 27 -4.93 3.00 -4.11
N LYS A 28 -4.96 4.18 -4.74
CA LYS A 28 -6.14 5.06 -4.76
C LYS A 28 -7.38 4.38 -5.37
N LYS A 29 -7.21 3.45 -6.31
CA LYS A 29 -8.34 2.70 -6.89
C LYS A 29 -8.89 1.68 -5.88
N ILE A 30 -8.01 1.01 -5.15
CA ILE A 30 -8.36 0.02 -4.12
C ILE A 30 -9.01 0.68 -2.91
N MET A 31 -8.54 1.88 -2.55
CA MET A 31 -9.07 2.71 -1.47
C MET A 31 -10.60 2.89 -1.54
N LEU A 32 -11.20 2.91 -2.74
CA LEU A 32 -12.65 3.05 -2.92
C LEU A 32 -13.46 1.96 -2.19
N LYS A 33 -12.87 0.76 -2.00
CA LYS A 33 -13.48 -0.33 -1.20
C LYS A 33 -13.36 -0.06 0.31
N CYS A 34 -12.33 0.67 0.72
CA CYS A 34 -11.95 0.90 2.11
C CYS A 34 -12.66 2.14 2.71
N GLN A 35 -12.90 3.17 1.89
CA GLN A 35 -13.42 4.46 2.35
C GLN A 35 -14.82 4.38 2.98
N VAL A 36 -15.59 3.33 2.67
CA VAL A 36 -16.95 3.12 3.21
C VAL A 36 -16.90 3.09 4.74
N CYS A 37 -15.88 2.43 5.30
CA CYS A 37 -15.72 2.33 6.75
C CYS A 37 -14.65 3.30 7.28
N HIS A 38 -13.52 3.41 6.57
CA HIS A 38 -12.35 4.15 7.04
C HIS A 38 -12.32 5.63 6.64
N GLY A 39 -13.29 6.10 5.86
CA GLY A 39 -13.31 7.46 5.32
C GLY A 39 -12.40 7.64 4.09
N LYS A 40 -12.75 8.62 3.25
CA LYS A 40 -11.98 8.95 2.03
C LYS A 40 -10.57 9.46 2.34
N ASP A 41 -10.44 10.13 3.47
CA ASP A 41 -9.20 10.67 4.03
C ASP A 41 -8.54 9.73 5.05
N GLY A 42 -9.07 8.50 5.22
CA GLY A 42 -8.60 7.57 6.23
C GLY A 42 -8.99 7.95 7.66
N ILE A 43 -9.89 8.92 7.84
CA ILE A 43 -10.51 9.28 9.11
C ILE A 43 -11.93 8.71 9.14
N ALA A 44 -12.12 7.69 9.97
CA ALA A 44 -13.37 6.97 10.07
C ALA A 44 -14.48 7.82 10.69
N LYS A 45 -15.69 7.70 10.14
CA LYS A 45 -16.93 8.25 10.72
C LYS A 45 -17.72 7.19 11.49
N LEU A 46 -17.42 5.92 11.25
CA LEU A 46 -18.03 4.78 11.93
C LEU A 46 -17.25 4.47 13.21
N PRO A 47 -17.90 4.35 14.38
CA PRO A 47 -17.22 4.06 15.65
C PRO A 47 -16.40 2.77 15.65
N GLU A 48 -16.83 1.76 14.90
CA GLU A 48 -16.22 0.44 14.81
C GLU A 48 -14.99 0.39 13.88
N ALA A 49 -14.80 1.42 13.04
CA ALA A 49 -13.70 1.48 12.11
C ALA A 49 -12.56 2.38 12.65
N PRO A 50 -11.31 1.91 12.67
CA PRO A 50 -10.19 2.74 13.08
C PRO A 50 -9.82 3.78 12.00
N ASN A 51 -9.25 4.89 12.46
CA ASN A 51 -8.50 5.81 11.60
C ASN A 51 -7.23 5.13 11.09
N ILE A 52 -6.96 5.27 9.80
CA ILE A 52 -5.79 4.69 9.12
C ILE A 52 -4.98 5.71 8.33
N ALA A 53 -5.42 6.97 8.29
CA ALA A 53 -4.70 8.08 7.69
C ALA A 53 -3.28 8.22 8.26
N GLY A 54 -2.27 8.22 7.39
CA GLY A 54 -0.88 8.44 7.77
C GLY A 54 -0.26 7.32 8.60
N GLN A 55 -0.91 6.16 8.69
CA GLN A 55 -0.38 5.01 9.39
C GLN A 55 0.85 4.44 8.66
N LYS A 56 1.78 3.82 9.40
CA LYS A 56 2.98 3.22 8.83
C LYS A 56 2.61 2.16 7.79
N GLU A 57 3.16 2.27 6.58
CA GLU A 57 2.88 1.35 5.47
C GLU A 57 3.10 -0.11 5.86
N ALA A 58 4.26 -0.43 6.45
CA ALA A 58 4.57 -1.78 6.89
C ALA A 58 3.56 -2.34 7.92
N TYR A 59 2.99 -1.49 8.77
CA TYR A 59 1.94 -1.91 9.70
C TYR A 59 0.64 -2.21 8.95
N LEU A 60 0.25 -1.36 8.00
CA LEU A 60 -0.94 -1.58 7.18
C LEU A 60 -0.84 -2.87 6.38
N VAL A 61 0.29 -3.10 5.71
CA VAL A 61 0.56 -4.38 4.99
C VAL A 61 0.42 -5.56 5.95
N LYS A 62 1.12 -5.53 7.09
CA LYS A 62 1.07 -6.61 8.08
C LYS A 62 -0.35 -6.88 8.57
N ALA A 63 -1.11 -5.83 8.87
CA ALA A 63 -2.48 -5.96 9.35
C ALA A 63 -3.41 -6.55 8.29
N LEU A 64 -3.35 -6.06 7.04
CA LEU A 64 -4.17 -6.53 5.94
C LEU A 64 -3.85 -7.99 5.57
N MET A 65 -2.56 -8.35 5.54
CA MET A 65 -2.13 -9.73 5.36
C MET A 65 -2.64 -10.65 6.48
N ALA A 66 -2.56 -10.20 7.73
CA ALA A 66 -3.06 -10.99 8.87
C ALA A 66 -4.58 -11.19 8.82
N PHE A 67 -5.35 -10.20 8.34
CA PHE A 67 -6.79 -10.38 8.09
C PHE A 67 -7.05 -11.34 6.92
N LYS A 68 -6.29 -11.24 5.83
CA LYS A 68 -6.38 -12.13 4.66
C LYS A 68 -6.11 -13.59 5.03
N ALA A 69 -5.08 -13.83 5.86
CA ALA A 69 -4.72 -15.14 6.38
C ALA A 69 -5.66 -15.63 7.51
N GLY A 70 -6.51 -14.75 8.04
CA GLY A 70 -7.38 -15.05 9.17
C GLY A 70 -6.65 -15.15 10.52
N GLU A 71 -5.39 -14.74 10.60
CA GLU A 71 -4.60 -14.65 11.84
C GLU A 71 -5.12 -13.54 12.75
N ARG A 72 -5.49 -12.39 12.15
CA ARG A 72 -6.18 -11.30 12.83
C ARG A 72 -7.68 -11.45 12.60
N LYS A 73 -8.46 -11.49 13.67
CA LYS A 73 -9.91 -11.76 13.62
C LYS A 73 -10.71 -10.47 13.48
N ASN A 74 -11.44 -10.34 12.38
CA ASN A 74 -12.54 -9.39 12.18
C ASN A 74 -13.28 -9.81 10.90
N GLU A 75 -14.59 -10.06 10.98
CA GLU A 75 -15.35 -10.62 9.87
C GLU A 75 -15.38 -9.68 8.66
N GLN A 76 -15.64 -8.38 8.88
CA GLN A 76 -15.71 -7.40 7.81
C GLN A 76 -14.37 -7.27 7.07
N MET A 77 -13.28 -7.08 7.82
CA MET A 77 -11.95 -6.94 7.23
C MET A 77 -11.49 -8.22 6.56
N THR A 78 -11.81 -9.41 7.10
CA THR A 78 -11.48 -10.69 6.45
C THR A 78 -12.15 -10.79 5.08
N VAL A 79 -13.44 -10.41 4.97
CA VAL A 79 -14.17 -10.42 3.70
C VAL A 79 -13.54 -9.44 2.70
N VAL A 80 -13.20 -8.22 3.15
CA VAL A 80 -12.56 -7.21 2.30
C VAL A 80 -11.21 -7.70 1.78
N THR A 81 -10.34 -8.20 2.67
CA THR A 81 -8.95 -8.57 2.31
C THR A 81 -8.85 -9.86 1.51
N LYS A 82 -9.83 -10.77 1.59
CA LYS A 82 -9.85 -11.99 0.77
C LYS A 82 -9.90 -11.71 -0.73
N GLY A 83 -10.50 -10.58 -1.13
CA GLY A 83 -10.58 -10.17 -2.53
C GLY A 83 -9.39 -9.37 -3.04
N LEU A 84 -8.35 -9.17 -2.24
CA LEU A 84 -7.17 -8.37 -2.60
C LEU A 84 -5.98 -9.28 -2.92
N SER A 85 -5.26 -8.95 -3.99
CA SER A 85 -3.93 -9.51 -4.23
C SER A 85 -2.92 -8.95 -3.21
N ASP A 86 -1.73 -9.54 -3.18
CA ASP A 86 -0.65 -9.06 -2.30
C ASP A 86 -0.15 -7.68 -2.75
N GLU A 87 -0.19 -7.42 -4.05
CA GLU A 87 0.12 -6.12 -4.65
C GLU A 87 -0.96 -5.08 -4.32
N ASP A 88 -2.25 -5.42 -4.40
CA ASP A 88 -3.33 -4.52 -3.95
C ASP A 88 -3.17 -4.11 -2.48
N ILE A 89 -2.71 -5.04 -1.63
CA ILE A 89 -2.43 -4.79 -0.22
C ILE A 89 -1.26 -3.82 -0.05
N ALA A 90 -0.17 -4.02 -0.80
CA ALA A 90 0.97 -3.11 -0.78
C ALA A 90 0.56 -1.70 -1.25
N ASP A 91 -0.15 -1.62 -2.37
CA ASP A 91 -0.58 -0.38 -2.99
C ASP A 91 -1.54 0.42 -2.10
N VAL A 92 -2.56 -0.22 -1.53
CA VAL A 92 -3.51 0.46 -0.64
C VAL A 92 -2.85 0.89 0.67
N ALA A 93 -1.88 0.12 1.16
CA ALA A 93 -1.07 0.51 2.31
C ALA A 93 -0.22 1.74 2.01
N ALA A 94 0.43 1.79 0.84
CA ALA A 94 1.19 2.95 0.38
C ALA A 94 0.30 4.19 0.20
N TYR A 95 -0.93 4.01 -0.31
CA TYR A 95 -1.89 5.10 -0.42
C TYR A 95 -2.21 5.73 0.95
N TYR A 96 -2.66 4.92 1.92
CA TYR A 96 -3.06 5.44 3.23
C TYR A 96 -1.87 5.96 4.05
N SER A 97 -0.68 5.37 3.89
CA SER A 97 0.55 5.85 4.55
C SER A 97 1.00 7.22 4.02
N SER A 98 0.69 7.53 2.75
CA SER A 98 1.03 8.81 2.13
C SER A 98 0.21 10.00 2.66
N ILE A 99 -0.92 9.73 3.32
CA ILE A 99 -1.80 10.76 3.86
C ILE A 99 -1.08 11.53 4.98
N LYS A 100 -1.05 12.86 4.87
CA LYS A 100 -0.49 13.75 5.89
C LYS A 100 -1.57 14.14 6.88
N VAL A 101 -1.34 13.85 8.15
CA VAL A 101 -2.21 14.22 9.27
C VAL A 101 -1.53 15.34 10.05
N THR A 102 -2.27 16.43 10.27
CA THR A 102 -1.83 17.55 11.11
C THR A 102 -2.66 17.55 12.39
N VAL A 103 -2.01 17.68 13.53
CA VAL A 103 -2.67 17.77 14.84
C VAL A 103 -2.58 19.21 15.34
N GLN A 104 -3.69 19.73 15.83
CA GLN A 104 -3.73 21.03 16.53
C GLN A 104 -3.94 20.77 18.02
N VAL A 105 -3.02 21.29 18.84
CA VAL A 105 -3.13 21.22 20.30
C VAL A 105 -4.04 22.38 20.77
N PRO A 106 -5.02 22.13 21.65
CA PRO A 106 -5.80 23.21 22.25
C PRO A 106 -4.91 24.13 23.11
N PRO A 107 -5.32 25.39 23.35
CA PRO A 107 -4.59 26.33 24.19
C PRO A 107 -4.45 25.86 25.65
#